data_AF-A0AB36J383-F1
#
_entry.id   AF-A0AB36J383-F1
#
_cell.length_a   1.000
_cell.length_b   1.000
_cell.length_c   1.000
_cell.angle_alpha   90.00
_cell.angle_beta   90.00
_cell.angle_gamma   90.00
#
_symmetry.space_group_name_H-M   'P 1'
#
loop_
_entity.id
_entity.type
_entity.pdbx_description
1 polymer ?
#
loop_
_entity_poly.entity_id
_entity_poly.type
_entity_poly.pdbx_seq_one_letter_code
_entity_poly.pdbx_strand_id
1 'polypeptide(L)'
;MITEPAKTFTRMFRGYDPAAVDAHIEVLTTKQKLLLDDVESLRARLRESGDETAALRKEVAVLTDTSPSPHAMQKRMAKMLRRAVDEVSEMQAEAKTEAEALIAAAEAEAEATRRRREEMLADMAAQQKALEAEYQETKEKLEAELATLRDDAERAREQLLADAKQRADRDRDEARRAVDVASQQRIKILEHLMGVYRDLEAVPGALEAAYQERDNLSERNSETSHETSHETNSAVPLDGKVGAGSTH
;
A
#
# COMPACT_ATOMS: atom_id res chain seq x y z
N MET A 1 94.26 1.03 20.44
CA MET A 1 94.55 0.01 21.48
C MET A 1 93.93 0.50 22.78
N ILE A 2 93.20 -0.35 23.50
CA ILE A 2 92.68 -0.01 24.83
C ILE A 2 93.72 -0.51 25.83
N THR A 3 94.53 0.40 26.38
CA THR A 3 95.51 0.07 27.41
C THR A 3 94.84 0.14 28.77
N GLU A 4 94.81 -0.99 29.50
CA GLU A 4 94.25 -1.00 30.86
C GLU A 4 95.08 -0.13 31.81
N PRO A 5 94.44 0.61 32.74
CA PRO A 5 95.16 1.49 33.67
C PRO A 5 96.02 0.66 34.64
N ALA A 6 97.20 1.17 34.96
CA ALA A 6 98.17 0.48 35.82
C ALA A 6 97.60 0.21 37.22
N LYS A 7 97.55 -1.06 37.61
CA LYS A 7 97.08 -1.51 38.92
C LYS A 7 98.06 -1.08 40.01
N THR A 8 97.58 -0.45 41.07
CA THR A 8 98.36 -0.10 42.26
C THR A 8 98.10 -1.09 43.39
N PHE A 9 99.16 -1.53 44.06
CA PHE A 9 99.10 -2.47 45.20
C PHE A 9 99.40 -1.76 46.51
N THR A 10 98.74 -2.18 47.58
CA THR A 10 99.01 -1.72 48.95
C THR A 10 100.44 -2.09 49.37
N ARG A 11 101.14 -1.16 50.02
CA ARG A 11 102.50 -1.39 50.55
C ARG A 11 102.45 -1.82 52.00
N MET A 12 103.23 -2.84 52.34
CA MET A 12 103.52 -3.28 53.70
C MET A 12 105.00 -3.03 54.03
N PHE A 13 105.40 -3.28 55.28
CA PHE A 13 106.80 -3.08 55.70
C PHE A 13 107.75 -3.92 54.84
N ARG A 14 108.62 -3.24 54.08
CA ARG A 14 109.59 -3.80 53.11
C ARG A 14 109.03 -4.34 51.78
N GLY A 15 107.79 -4.06 51.38
CA GLY A 15 107.30 -4.49 50.06
C GLY A 15 105.88 -4.08 49.67
N TYR A 16 105.39 -4.65 48.56
CA TYR A 16 103.95 -4.75 48.31
C TYR A 16 103.38 -5.96 49.09
N ASP A 17 102.08 -5.96 49.33
CA ASP A 17 101.40 -7.14 49.87
C ASP A 17 101.52 -8.33 48.90
N PRO A 18 102.23 -9.43 49.27
CA PRO A 18 102.44 -10.55 48.36
C PRO A 18 101.13 -11.24 47.98
N ALA A 19 100.17 -11.37 48.90
CA ALA A 19 98.90 -12.03 48.62
C ALA A 19 98.07 -11.27 47.57
N ALA A 20 98.09 -9.93 47.62
CA ALA A 20 97.43 -9.09 46.63
C ALA A 20 98.12 -9.12 45.26
N VAL A 21 99.45 -9.27 45.23
CA VAL A 21 100.23 -9.39 43.98
C VAL A 21 100.04 -10.76 43.34
N ASP A 22 100.15 -11.84 44.11
CA ASP A 22 100.00 -13.21 43.63
C ASP A 22 98.59 -13.45 43.06
N ALA A 23 97.54 -13.01 43.78
CA ALA A 23 96.17 -13.06 43.26
C ALA A 23 95.98 -12.25 41.96
N HIS A 24 96.74 -11.17 41.74
CA HIS A 24 96.70 -10.44 40.47
C HIS A 24 97.48 -11.14 39.36
N ILE A 25 98.58 -11.82 39.67
CA ILE A 25 99.32 -12.67 38.73
C ILE A 25 98.45 -13.86 38.29
N GLU A 26 97.68 -14.46 39.20
CA GLU A 26 96.69 -15.49 38.86
C GLU A 26 95.62 -14.94 37.90
N VAL A 27 95.02 -13.78 38.20
CA VAL A 27 94.04 -13.13 37.30
C VAL A 27 94.64 -12.81 35.93
N LEU A 28 95.86 -12.27 35.86
CA LEU A 28 96.55 -11.96 34.61
C LEU A 28 96.91 -13.22 33.82
N THR A 29 97.36 -14.29 34.47
CA THR A 29 97.69 -15.56 33.80
C THR A 29 96.45 -16.31 33.32
N THR A 30 95.33 -16.27 34.06
CA THR A 30 94.05 -16.78 33.55
C THR A 30 93.54 -15.97 32.36
N LYS A 31 93.66 -14.65 32.41
CA LYS A 31 93.29 -13.76 31.29
C LYS A 31 94.19 -13.97 30.07
N GLN A 32 95.49 -14.16 30.27
CA GLN A 32 96.43 -14.44 29.19
C GLN A 32 96.14 -15.79 28.53
N LYS A 33 95.81 -16.83 29.30
CA LYS A 33 95.36 -18.13 28.76
C LYS A 33 94.09 -17.96 27.92
N LEU A 34 93.06 -17.31 28.47
CA LEU A 34 91.80 -17.05 27.75
C LEU A 34 92.03 -16.28 26.43
N LEU A 35 92.90 -15.27 26.43
CA LEU A 35 93.25 -14.53 25.21
C LEU A 35 94.04 -15.35 24.18
N LEU A 36 94.84 -16.32 24.62
CA LEU A 36 95.52 -17.26 23.72
C LEU A 36 94.52 -18.24 23.12
N ASP A 37 93.65 -18.82 23.95
CA ASP A 37 92.58 -19.75 23.54
C ASP A 37 91.62 -19.08 22.53
N ASP A 38 91.23 -17.82 22.78
CA ASP A 38 90.45 -16.99 21.85
C ASP A 38 91.17 -16.74 20.52
N VAL A 39 92.46 -16.42 20.55
CA VAL A 39 93.26 -16.21 19.33
C VAL A 39 93.42 -17.51 18.53
N GLU A 40 93.57 -18.65 19.19
CA GLU A 40 93.61 -19.95 18.51
C GLU A 40 92.25 -20.34 17.92
N SER A 41 91.15 -20.11 18.66
CA SER A 41 89.78 -20.28 18.17
C SER A 41 89.48 -19.42 16.94
N LEU A 42 89.84 -18.13 16.97
CA LEU A 42 89.69 -17.22 15.83
C LEU A 42 90.54 -17.64 14.63
N ARG A 43 91.75 -18.17 14.85
CA ARG A 43 92.60 -18.72 13.78
C ARG A 43 92.02 -20.00 13.17
N ALA A 44 91.40 -20.86 13.97
CA ALA A 44 90.71 -22.06 13.48
C ALA A 44 89.52 -21.67 12.59
N ARG A 45 88.64 -20.78 13.08
CA ARG A 45 87.48 -20.27 12.32
C ARG A 45 87.88 -19.53 11.04
N LEU A 46 89.00 -18.81 11.05
CA LEU A 46 89.53 -18.14 9.86
C LEU A 46 90.03 -19.13 8.80
N ARG A 47 90.61 -20.26 9.22
CA ARG A 47 91.02 -21.35 8.30
C ARG A 47 89.82 -22.05 7.70
N GLU A 48 88.85 -22.44 8.54
CA GLU A 48 87.60 -23.08 8.13
C GLU A 48 86.86 -22.23 7.07
N SER A 49 86.63 -20.95 7.35
CA SER A 49 86.04 -20.02 6.38
C SER A 49 86.93 -19.83 5.13
N GLY A 50 88.25 -19.88 5.28
CA GLY A 50 89.19 -19.89 4.16
C GLY A 50 88.99 -21.08 3.22
N ASP A 51 88.85 -22.28 3.78
CA ASP A 51 88.64 -23.54 3.04
C ASP A 51 87.24 -23.59 2.40
N GLU A 52 86.20 -23.11 3.10
CA GLU A 52 84.85 -22.92 2.53
C GLU A 52 84.88 -21.98 1.32
N THR A 53 85.52 -20.80 1.42
CA THR A 53 85.61 -19.89 0.27
C THR A 53 86.44 -20.47 -0.87
N ALA A 54 87.44 -21.32 -0.59
CA ALA A 54 88.20 -22.04 -1.61
C ALA A 54 87.36 -23.13 -2.30
N ALA A 55 86.50 -23.84 -1.56
CA ALA A 55 85.55 -24.81 -2.12
C ALA A 55 84.49 -24.12 -3.00
N LEU A 56 83.84 -23.06 -2.49
CA LEU A 56 82.85 -22.28 -3.24
C LEU A 56 83.45 -21.66 -4.51
N ARG A 57 84.69 -21.15 -4.47
CA ARG A 57 85.39 -20.66 -5.68
C ARG A 57 85.58 -21.76 -6.74
N LYS A 58 85.88 -23.00 -6.35
CA LYS A 58 86.01 -24.13 -7.27
C LYS A 58 84.66 -24.50 -7.89
N GLU A 59 83.59 -24.51 -7.09
CA GLU A 59 82.23 -24.77 -7.59
C GLU A 59 81.76 -23.68 -8.55
N VAL A 60 81.96 -22.40 -8.20
CA VAL A 60 81.69 -21.26 -9.08
C VAL A 60 82.48 -21.39 -10.39
N ALA A 61 83.77 -21.75 -10.34
CA ALA A 61 84.54 -21.97 -11.56
C ALA A 61 83.94 -23.08 -12.46
N VAL A 62 83.41 -24.15 -11.88
CA VAL A 62 82.73 -25.25 -12.61
C VAL A 62 81.32 -24.86 -13.11
N LEU A 63 80.64 -23.94 -12.43
CA LEU A 63 79.32 -23.42 -12.83
C LEU A 63 79.39 -22.29 -13.86
N THR A 64 80.49 -21.52 -13.84
CA THR A 64 80.80 -20.40 -14.74
C THR A 64 81.71 -20.83 -15.89
N ASP A 65 82.09 -22.10 -16.00
CA ASP A 65 82.85 -22.60 -17.14
C ASP A 65 82.05 -22.48 -18.45
N THR A 66 82.31 -21.41 -19.20
CA THR A 66 81.78 -21.17 -20.55
C THR A 66 82.62 -21.81 -21.65
N SER A 67 83.49 -22.76 -21.31
CA SER A 67 84.30 -23.53 -22.25
C SER A 67 83.45 -24.06 -23.43
N PRO A 68 83.96 -23.96 -24.68
CA PRO A 68 83.32 -24.55 -25.85
C PRO A 68 83.39 -26.10 -25.86
N SER A 69 83.84 -26.73 -24.77
CA SER A 69 83.82 -28.19 -24.66
C SER A 69 82.38 -28.72 -24.76
N PRO A 70 82.13 -29.81 -25.52
CA PRO A 70 80.78 -30.35 -25.69
C PRO A 70 80.07 -30.68 -24.38
N HIS A 71 80.81 -31.14 -23.36
CA HIS A 71 80.25 -31.51 -22.07
C HIS A 71 79.79 -30.30 -21.23
N ALA A 72 80.54 -29.19 -21.24
CA ALA A 72 80.13 -27.95 -20.58
C ALA A 72 78.85 -27.39 -21.24
N MET A 73 78.78 -27.41 -22.58
CA MET A 73 77.58 -27.00 -23.32
C MET A 73 76.38 -27.89 -23.01
N GLN A 74 76.54 -29.22 -22.98
CA GLN A 74 75.48 -30.16 -22.58
C GLN A 74 74.97 -29.88 -21.15
N LYS A 75 75.87 -29.70 -20.19
CA LYS A 75 75.51 -29.39 -18.79
C LYS A 75 74.75 -28.07 -18.67
N ARG A 76 75.18 -27.03 -19.41
CA ARG A 76 74.47 -25.74 -19.47
C ARG A 76 73.09 -25.88 -20.10
N MET A 77 72.98 -26.62 -21.20
CA MET A 77 71.71 -26.84 -21.90
C MET A 77 70.73 -27.65 -21.06
N ALA A 78 71.20 -28.70 -20.35
CA ALA A 78 70.38 -29.45 -19.39
C ALA A 78 69.88 -28.57 -18.23
N LYS A 79 70.73 -27.68 -17.67
CA LYS A 79 70.29 -26.73 -16.63
C LYS A 79 69.28 -25.71 -17.16
N MET A 80 69.45 -25.22 -18.38
CA MET A 80 68.53 -24.29 -19.03
C MET A 80 67.17 -24.94 -19.34
N LEU A 81 67.17 -26.17 -19.88
CA LEU A 81 65.96 -26.95 -20.13
C LEU A 81 65.21 -27.26 -18.83
N ARG A 82 65.93 -27.66 -17.76
CA ARG A 82 65.32 -27.89 -16.45
C ARG A 82 64.66 -26.62 -15.92
N ARG A 83 65.38 -25.49 -15.92
CA ARG A 83 64.82 -24.20 -15.51
C ARG A 83 63.58 -23.80 -16.32
N ALA A 84 63.59 -24.00 -17.65
CA ALA A 84 62.43 -23.70 -18.48
C ALA A 84 61.23 -24.61 -18.18
N VAL A 85 61.45 -25.89 -17.84
CA VAL A 85 60.39 -26.80 -17.39
C VAL A 85 59.85 -26.39 -16.02
N ASP A 86 60.73 -26.00 -15.09
CA ASP A 86 60.34 -25.52 -13.77
C ASP A 86 59.50 -24.22 -13.89
N GLU A 87 59.97 -23.21 -14.63
CA GLU A 87 59.26 -21.94 -14.90
C GLU A 87 57.90 -22.16 -15.61
N VAL A 88 57.83 -23.07 -16.61
CA VAL A 88 56.55 -23.42 -17.25
C VAL A 88 55.61 -24.14 -16.28
N SER A 89 56.13 -24.93 -15.34
CA SER A 89 55.31 -25.61 -14.33
C SER A 89 54.74 -24.63 -13.30
N GLU A 90 55.53 -23.64 -12.88
CA GLU A 90 55.10 -22.52 -12.04
C GLU A 90 54.01 -21.70 -12.74
N MET A 91 54.26 -21.24 -13.97
CA MET A 91 53.25 -20.53 -14.79
C MET A 91 51.95 -21.33 -14.98
N GLN A 92 52.03 -22.65 -15.17
CA GLN A 92 50.85 -23.50 -15.28
C GLN A 92 50.10 -23.68 -13.96
N ALA A 93 50.79 -23.62 -12.82
CA ALA A 93 50.14 -23.65 -11.52
C ALA A 93 49.43 -22.31 -11.25
N GLU A 94 50.12 -21.19 -11.47
CA GLU A 94 49.56 -19.84 -11.34
C GLU A 94 48.32 -19.66 -12.23
N ALA A 95 48.42 -19.95 -13.53
CA ALA A 95 47.30 -19.83 -14.47
C ALA A 95 46.09 -20.72 -14.10
N LYS A 96 46.30 -21.88 -13.47
CA LYS A 96 45.21 -22.71 -12.93
C LYS A 96 44.56 -22.05 -11.72
N THR A 97 45.36 -21.55 -10.76
CA THR A 97 44.82 -20.86 -9.58
C THR A 97 44.06 -19.58 -9.95
N GLU A 98 44.53 -18.83 -10.95
CA GLU A 98 43.82 -17.66 -11.48
C GLU A 98 42.52 -18.04 -12.19
N ALA A 99 42.52 -19.10 -13.00
CA ALA A 99 41.33 -19.60 -13.67
C ALA A 99 40.29 -20.12 -12.65
N GLU A 100 40.71 -20.88 -11.64
CA GLU A 100 39.85 -21.35 -10.54
C GLU A 100 39.27 -20.18 -9.74
N ALA A 101 40.07 -19.16 -9.44
CA ALA A 101 39.62 -17.94 -8.76
C ALA A 101 38.60 -17.14 -9.60
N LEU A 102 38.82 -17.02 -10.92
CA LEU A 102 37.87 -16.37 -11.83
C LEU A 102 36.55 -17.14 -11.95
N ILE A 103 36.60 -18.47 -12.03
CA ILE A 103 35.41 -19.32 -12.05
C ILE A 103 34.64 -19.16 -10.73
N ALA A 104 35.30 -19.27 -9.58
CA ALA A 104 34.67 -19.10 -8.27
C ALA A 104 34.05 -17.70 -8.08
N ALA A 105 34.69 -16.65 -8.59
CA ALA A 105 34.14 -15.29 -8.56
C ALA A 105 32.88 -15.16 -9.44
N ALA A 106 32.92 -15.71 -10.66
CA ALA A 106 31.78 -15.71 -11.59
C ALA A 106 30.60 -16.55 -11.06
N GLU A 107 30.86 -17.68 -10.42
CA GLU A 107 29.84 -18.51 -9.76
C GLU A 107 29.21 -17.77 -8.57
N ALA A 108 30.01 -17.11 -7.72
CA ALA A 108 29.51 -16.30 -6.62
C ALA A 108 28.64 -15.12 -7.09
N GLU A 109 29.00 -14.45 -8.18
CA GLU A 109 28.17 -13.41 -8.80
C GLU A 109 26.88 -13.98 -9.41
N ALA A 110 26.96 -15.14 -10.07
CA ALA A 110 25.79 -15.84 -10.60
C ALA A 110 24.82 -16.28 -9.49
N GLU A 111 25.31 -16.73 -8.33
CA GLU A 111 24.48 -17.00 -7.16
C GLU A 111 23.88 -15.73 -6.56
N ALA A 112 24.67 -14.67 -6.39
CA ALA A 112 24.19 -13.41 -5.83
C ALA A 112 23.09 -12.77 -6.70
N THR A 113 23.24 -12.84 -8.03
CA THR A 113 22.22 -12.36 -8.98
C THR A 113 20.97 -13.25 -9.03
N ARG A 114 21.10 -14.58 -8.82
CA ARG A 114 19.94 -15.47 -8.63
C ARG A 114 19.17 -15.13 -7.35
N ARG A 115 19.85 -15.02 -6.20
CA ARG A 115 19.23 -14.65 -4.91
C ARG A 115 18.47 -13.33 -5.00
N ARG A 116 19.09 -12.27 -5.55
CA ARG A 116 18.42 -10.97 -5.78
C ARG A 116 17.19 -11.06 -6.68
N ARG A 117 17.20 -11.95 -7.69
CA ARG A 117 16.04 -12.19 -8.56
C ARG A 117 14.93 -12.92 -7.81
N GLU A 118 15.27 -13.92 -7.01
CA GLU A 118 14.32 -14.67 -6.18
C GLU A 118 13.68 -13.78 -5.11
N GLU A 119 14.46 -12.91 -4.46
CA GLU A 119 13.99 -11.85 -3.55
C GLU A 119 13.01 -10.90 -4.27
N MET A 120 13.39 -10.34 -5.42
CA MET A 120 12.52 -9.44 -6.19
C MET A 120 11.23 -10.11 -6.67
N LEU A 121 11.28 -11.40 -7.05
CA LEU A 121 10.09 -12.18 -7.41
C LEU A 121 9.18 -12.42 -6.20
N ALA A 122 9.74 -12.69 -5.02
CA ALA A 122 8.99 -12.85 -3.78
C ALA A 122 8.31 -11.53 -3.36
N ASP A 123 9.02 -10.41 -3.44
CA ASP A 123 8.48 -9.07 -3.14
C ASP A 123 7.33 -8.70 -4.10
N MET A 124 7.49 -8.92 -5.41
CA MET A 124 6.41 -8.69 -6.38
C MET A 124 5.20 -9.61 -6.13
N ALA A 125 5.42 -10.87 -5.76
CA ALA A 125 4.34 -11.80 -5.41
C ALA A 125 3.62 -11.40 -4.09
N ALA A 126 4.34 -10.82 -3.13
CA ALA A 126 3.75 -10.26 -1.92
C ALA A 126 2.92 -9.01 -2.21
N GLN A 127 3.44 -8.09 -3.05
CA GLN A 127 2.72 -6.89 -3.50
C GLN A 127 1.45 -7.24 -4.29
N GLN A 128 1.51 -8.23 -5.19
CA GLN A 128 0.33 -8.71 -5.93
C GLN A 128 -0.75 -9.23 -4.98
N LYS A 129 -0.40 -10.09 -4.00
CA LYS A 129 -1.35 -10.60 -3.01
C LYS A 129 -1.95 -9.50 -2.12
N ALA A 130 -1.17 -8.49 -1.74
CA ALA A 130 -1.66 -7.35 -0.98
C ALA A 130 -2.68 -6.54 -1.80
N LEU A 131 -2.35 -6.22 -3.06
CA LEU A 131 -3.24 -5.50 -3.97
C LEU A 131 -4.51 -6.30 -4.30
N GLU A 132 -4.41 -7.63 -4.47
CA GLU A 132 -5.55 -8.52 -4.65
C GLU A 132 -6.47 -8.52 -3.42
N ALA A 133 -5.91 -8.54 -2.20
CA ALA A 133 -6.68 -8.46 -0.96
C ALA A 133 -7.39 -7.10 -0.82
N GLU A 134 -6.69 -5.98 -1.06
CA GLU A 134 -7.29 -4.64 -1.09
C GLU A 134 -8.39 -4.52 -2.15
N TYR A 135 -8.20 -5.13 -3.33
CA TYR A 135 -9.20 -5.17 -4.39
C TYR A 135 -10.45 -5.97 -3.99
N GLN A 136 -10.31 -7.14 -3.36
CA GLN A 136 -11.47 -7.88 -2.87
C GLN A 136 -12.19 -7.12 -1.75
N GLU A 137 -11.46 -6.54 -0.77
CA GLU A 137 -12.07 -5.78 0.33
C GLU A 137 -12.83 -4.55 -0.18
N THR A 138 -12.26 -3.80 -1.14
CA THR A 138 -12.93 -2.65 -1.76
C THR A 138 -14.12 -3.09 -2.62
N LYS A 139 -14.02 -4.21 -3.34
CA LYS A 139 -15.14 -4.80 -4.09
C LYS A 139 -16.29 -5.22 -3.16
N GLU A 140 -16.00 -5.92 -2.06
CA GLU A 140 -17.00 -6.34 -1.08
C GLU A 140 -17.72 -5.15 -0.44
N LYS A 141 -16.97 -4.08 -0.08
CA LYS A 141 -17.56 -2.82 0.41
C LYS A 141 -18.50 -2.19 -0.61
N LEU A 142 -18.08 -2.07 -1.88
CA LEU A 142 -18.90 -1.51 -2.95
C LEU A 142 -20.13 -2.39 -3.25
N GLU A 143 -20.01 -3.71 -3.21
CA GLU A 143 -21.14 -4.64 -3.37
C GLU A 143 -22.16 -4.49 -2.20
N ALA A 144 -21.68 -4.31 -0.97
CA ALA A 144 -22.51 -4.04 0.20
C ALA A 144 -23.20 -2.65 0.11
N GLU A 145 -22.47 -1.59 -0.25
CA GLU A 145 -23.05 -0.26 -0.47
C GLU A 145 -24.14 -0.30 -1.55
N LEU A 146 -23.87 -0.94 -2.69
CA LEU A 146 -24.86 -1.12 -3.76
C LEU A 146 -26.07 -1.96 -3.34
N ALA A 147 -25.90 -2.93 -2.43
CA ALA A 147 -27.03 -3.67 -1.85
C ALA A 147 -27.89 -2.74 -0.97
N THR A 148 -27.27 -1.98 -0.05
CA THR A 148 -28.03 -1.04 0.81
C THR A 148 -28.79 0.02 0.01
N LEU A 149 -28.18 0.57 -1.04
CA LEU A 149 -28.84 1.54 -1.93
C LEU A 149 -30.01 0.94 -2.72
N ARG A 150 -29.94 -0.35 -3.09
CA ARG A 150 -31.06 -1.07 -3.72
C ARG A 150 -32.21 -1.26 -2.73
N ASP A 151 -31.92 -1.79 -1.54
CA ASP A 151 -32.95 -2.01 -0.51
C ASP A 151 -33.63 -0.69 -0.11
N ASP A 152 -32.86 0.40 0.04
CA ASP A 152 -33.38 1.73 0.35
C ASP A 152 -34.29 2.25 -0.77
N ALA A 153 -33.89 2.08 -2.04
CA ALA A 153 -34.70 2.46 -3.20
C ALA A 153 -35.98 1.61 -3.32
N GLU A 154 -35.92 0.31 -3.02
CA GLU A 154 -37.09 -0.57 -2.99
C GLU A 154 -38.06 -0.18 -1.87
N ARG A 155 -37.56 0.06 -0.65
CA ARG A 155 -38.37 0.56 0.47
C ARG A 155 -39.02 1.91 0.16
N ALA A 156 -38.30 2.84 -0.46
CA ALA A 156 -38.85 4.13 -0.89
C ALA A 156 -39.94 3.97 -1.97
N ARG A 157 -39.74 3.07 -2.95
CA ARG A 157 -40.74 2.74 -3.96
C ARG A 157 -42.01 2.15 -3.33
N GLU A 158 -41.87 1.23 -2.38
CA GLU A 158 -42.99 0.61 -1.69
C GLU A 158 -43.79 1.60 -0.84
N GLN A 159 -43.11 2.49 -0.12
CA GLN A 159 -43.75 3.59 0.62
C GLN A 159 -44.55 4.50 -0.32
N LEU A 160 -43.96 4.95 -1.43
CA LEU A 160 -44.67 5.79 -2.42
C LEU A 160 -45.88 5.08 -3.05
N LEU A 161 -45.79 3.77 -3.30
CA LEU A 161 -46.91 2.97 -3.80
C LEU A 161 -48.00 2.77 -2.74
N ALA A 162 -47.64 2.62 -1.47
CA ALA A 162 -48.60 2.53 -0.36
C ALA A 162 -49.34 3.86 -0.16
N ASP A 163 -48.62 4.98 -0.14
CA ASP A 163 -49.18 6.33 -0.06
C ASP A 163 -50.11 6.63 -1.24
N ALA A 164 -49.70 6.30 -2.47
CA ALA A 164 -50.52 6.51 -3.66
C ALA A 164 -51.82 5.69 -3.62
N LYS A 165 -51.76 4.43 -3.18
CA LYS A 165 -52.97 3.60 -2.96
C LYS A 165 -53.87 4.20 -1.88
N GLN A 166 -53.31 4.59 -0.74
CA GLN A 166 -54.08 5.16 0.36
C GLN A 166 -54.80 6.46 -0.04
N ARG A 167 -54.15 7.32 -0.84
CA ARG A 167 -54.80 8.51 -1.42
C ARG A 167 -55.93 8.11 -2.36
N ALA A 168 -55.67 7.24 -3.33
CA ALA A 168 -56.68 6.79 -4.28
C ALA A 168 -57.91 6.14 -3.61
N ASP A 169 -57.73 5.42 -2.50
CA ASP A 169 -58.82 4.83 -1.74
C ASP A 169 -59.62 5.87 -0.93
N ARG A 170 -58.96 6.90 -0.36
CA ARG A 170 -59.67 8.06 0.22
C ARG A 170 -60.49 8.79 -0.83
N ASP A 171 -59.89 9.11 -1.99
CA ASP A 171 -60.55 9.81 -3.09
C ASP A 171 -61.79 9.04 -3.58
N ARG A 172 -61.71 7.70 -3.66
CA ARG A 172 -62.84 6.81 -3.97
C ARG A 172 -63.94 6.86 -2.92
N ASP A 173 -63.59 6.83 -1.64
CA ASP A 173 -64.58 6.86 -0.55
C ASP A 173 -65.23 8.23 -0.40
N GLU A 174 -64.50 9.32 -0.66
CA GLU A 174 -65.06 10.67 -0.75
C GLU A 174 -66.00 10.81 -1.95
N ALA A 175 -65.62 10.30 -3.13
CA ALA A 175 -66.48 10.28 -4.30
C ALA A 175 -67.76 9.45 -4.07
N ARG A 176 -67.68 8.29 -3.40
CA ARG A 176 -68.84 7.49 -2.99
C ARG A 176 -69.79 8.29 -2.09
N ARG A 177 -69.27 8.89 -1.02
CA ARG A 177 -70.07 9.74 -0.11
C ARG A 177 -70.74 10.90 -0.84
N ALA A 178 -70.03 11.54 -1.78
CA ALA A 178 -70.60 12.62 -2.58
C ALA A 178 -71.76 12.13 -3.47
N VAL A 179 -71.62 10.95 -4.09
CA VAL A 179 -72.69 10.30 -4.87
C VAL A 179 -73.88 9.91 -3.98
N ASP A 180 -73.64 9.36 -2.79
CA ASP A 180 -74.70 9.02 -1.83
C ASP A 180 -75.48 10.27 -1.37
N VAL A 181 -74.78 11.37 -1.05
CA VAL A 181 -75.41 12.65 -0.69
C VAL A 181 -76.21 13.22 -1.85
N ALA A 182 -75.66 13.24 -3.06
CA ALA A 182 -76.39 13.68 -4.26
C ALA A 182 -77.63 12.80 -4.55
N SER A 183 -77.55 11.50 -4.26
CA SER A 183 -78.66 10.56 -4.43
C SER A 183 -79.76 10.81 -3.40
N GLN A 184 -79.42 11.06 -2.14
CA GLN A 184 -80.37 11.48 -1.10
C GLN A 184 -81.03 12.82 -1.42
N GLN A 185 -80.27 13.80 -1.94
CA GLN A 185 -80.82 15.08 -2.39
C GLN A 185 -81.81 14.88 -3.55
N ARG A 186 -81.46 14.03 -4.53
CA ARG A 186 -82.36 13.68 -5.64
C ARG A 186 -83.64 13.00 -5.16
N ILE A 187 -83.55 12.07 -4.21
CA ILE A 187 -84.74 11.43 -3.60
C ILE A 187 -85.64 12.51 -2.97
N LYS A 188 -85.09 13.39 -2.13
CA LYS A 188 -85.85 14.50 -1.53
C LYS A 188 -86.53 15.39 -2.58
N ILE A 189 -85.82 15.77 -3.65
CA ILE A 189 -86.40 16.58 -4.74
C ILE A 189 -87.57 15.85 -5.41
N LEU A 190 -87.43 14.55 -5.67
CA LEU A 190 -88.50 13.73 -6.26
C LEU A 190 -89.69 13.57 -5.30
N GLU A 191 -89.47 13.43 -4.00
CA GLU A 191 -90.53 13.39 -2.98
C GLU A 191 -91.32 14.71 -2.93
N HIS A 192 -90.62 15.87 -2.94
CA HIS A 192 -91.27 17.18 -2.99
C HIS A 192 -92.06 17.36 -4.28
N LEU A 193 -91.50 16.94 -5.41
CA LEU A 193 -92.17 17.02 -6.71
C LEU A 193 -93.42 16.13 -6.76
N MET A 194 -93.38 14.92 -6.20
CA MET A 194 -94.57 14.07 -6.03
C MET A 194 -95.64 14.72 -5.13
N GLY A 195 -95.23 15.44 -4.08
CA GLY A 195 -96.13 16.25 -3.27
C GLY A 195 -96.85 17.30 -4.11
N VAL A 196 -96.09 18.15 -4.81
CA VAL A 196 -96.62 19.19 -5.71
C VAL A 196 -97.54 18.60 -6.80
N TYR A 197 -97.21 17.43 -7.35
CA TYR A 197 -98.09 16.76 -8.32
C TYR A 197 -99.44 16.33 -7.71
N ARG A 198 -99.47 15.83 -6.46
CA ARG A 198 -100.72 15.49 -5.75
C ARG A 198 -101.53 16.73 -5.39
N ASP A 199 -100.85 17.79 -4.95
CA ASP A 199 -101.51 19.07 -4.67
C ASP A 199 -102.17 19.64 -5.94
N LEU A 200 -101.47 19.55 -7.08
CA LEU A 200 -102.00 19.91 -8.40
C LEU A 200 -103.12 18.98 -8.89
N GLU A 201 -103.16 17.71 -8.50
CA GLU A 201 -104.21 16.76 -8.87
C GLU A 201 -105.58 17.16 -8.25
N ALA A 202 -105.57 17.84 -7.10
CA ALA A 202 -106.78 18.39 -6.48
C ALA A 202 -107.24 19.73 -7.10
N VAL A 203 -106.37 20.45 -7.82
CA VAL A 203 -106.66 21.79 -8.36
C VAL A 203 -107.81 21.80 -9.39
N PRO A 204 -107.94 20.84 -10.34
CA PRO A 204 -109.08 20.80 -11.26
C PRO A 204 -110.43 20.71 -10.53
N GLY A 205 -110.55 19.84 -9.53
CA GLY A 205 -111.78 19.70 -8.74
C GLY A 205 -112.05 20.93 -7.86
N ALA A 206 -111.01 21.56 -7.30
CA ALA A 206 -111.15 22.81 -6.57
C ALA A 206 -111.54 23.99 -7.47
N LEU A 207 -111.05 24.04 -8.72
CA LEU A 207 -111.44 25.02 -9.72
C LEU A 207 -112.88 24.78 -10.19
N GLU A 208 -113.28 23.55 -10.48
CA GLU A 208 -114.67 23.22 -10.83
C GLU A 208 -115.64 23.58 -9.70
N ALA A 209 -115.28 23.29 -8.45
CA ALA A 209 -116.06 23.71 -7.28
C ALA A 209 -116.15 25.25 -7.17
N ALA A 210 -115.05 25.97 -7.38
CA ALA A 210 -115.04 27.44 -7.38
C ALA A 210 -115.81 28.05 -8.56
N TYR A 211 -115.80 27.42 -9.73
CA TYR A 211 -116.65 27.81 -10.87
C TYR A 211 -118.12 27.58 -10.56
N GLN A 212 -118.49 26.42 -10.00
CA GLN A 212 -119.87 26.15 -9.57
C GLN A 212 -120.31 27.11 -8.45
N GLU A 213 -119.46 27.42 -7.48
CA GLU A 213 -119.77 28.39 -6.42
C GLU A 213 -119.93 29.81 -6.98
N ARG A 214 -119.11 30.20 -7.97
CA ARG A 214 -119.23 31.47 -8.70
C ARG A 214 -120.49 31.51 -9.57
N ASP A 215 -120.86 30.43 -10.22
CA ASP A 215 -122.06 30.38 -11.06
C ASP A 215 -123.33 30.36 -10.17
N ASN A 216 -123.33 29.64 -9.03
CA ASN A 216 -124.36 29.75 -7.97
C ASN A 216 -124.42 31.17 -7.35
N LEU A 217 -123.28 31.87 -7.22
CA LEU A 217 -123.23 33.29 -6.84
C LEU A 217 -123.72 34.22 -7.95
N SER A 218 -123.54 33.84 -9.22
CA SER A 218 -124.06 34.59 -10.37
C SER A 218 -125.56 34.42 -10.55
N GLU A 219 -126.10 33.23 -10.25
CA GLU A 219 -127.54 32.99 -10.16
C GLU A 219 -128.14 33.78 -8.98
N ARG A 220 -127.51 33.76 -7.79
CA ARG A 220 -127.92 34.64 -6.67
C ARG A 220 -127.80 36.14 -6.97
N ASN A 221 -126.77 36.57 -7.68
CA ASN A 221 -126.60 37.97 -8.06
C ASN A 221 -127.49 38.38 -9.24
N SER A 222 -128.10 37.43 -9.97
CA SER A 222 -129.08 37.74 -11.01
C SER A 222 -130.44 38.21 -10.45
N GLU A 223 -130.70 38.02 -9.16
CA GLU A 223 -131.89 38.55 -8.45
C GLU A 223 -131.68 39.93 -7.80
N THR A 224 -130.46 40.50 -7.83
CA THR A 224 -130.17 41.85 -7.28
C THR A 224 -129.26 42.67 -8.20
N SER A 225 -129.89 43.47 -9.07
CA SER A 225 -129.23 44.47 -9.93
C SER A 225 -129.20 45.87 -9.30
N HIS A 226 -128.29 46.73 -9.82
CA HIS A 226 -127.93 48.10 -9.38
C HIS A 226 -126.93 48.15 -8.19
N GLU A 227 -125.87 48.98 -8.18
CA GLU A 227 -125.56 50.18 -8.99
C GLU A 227 -124.05 50.53 -9.07
N THR A 228 -123.65 51.37 -10.04
CA THR A 228 -122.43 52.24 -10.12
C THR A 228 -120.99 51.66 -10.24
N SER A 229 -120.52 51.49 -11.49
CA SER A 229 -119.54 52.36 -12.22
C SER A 229 -118.10 52.72 -11.72
N HIS A 230 -117.12 52.48 -12.64
CA HIS A 230 -115.89 53.28 -12.97
C HIS A 230 -114.74 53.43 -11.92
N GLU A 231 -113.43 53.48 -12.23
CA GLU A 231 -112.63 53.20 -13.45
C GLU A 231 -111.09 53.19 -13.17
N THR A 232 -110.29 52.26 -13.74
CA THR A 232 -108.85 52.39 -14.15
C THR A 232 -107.77 52.83 -13.11
N ASN A 233 -106.42 52.80 -13.23
CA ASN A 233 -105.33 52.32 -14.13
C ASN A 233 -103.98 52.43 -13.33
N SER A 234 -102.80 51.86 -13.62
CA SER A 234 -102.32 50.75 -14.49
C SER A 234 -100.82 50.41 -14.19
N ALA A 235 -100.28 49.37 -14.84
CA ALA A 235 -98.89 49.16 -15.26
C ALA A 235 -97.67 49.31 -14.29
N VAL A 236 -97.23 48.18 -13.73
CA VAL A 236 -95.91 47.48 -13.93
C VAL A 236 -95.01 48.12 -15.03
N PRO A 237 -93.66 48.33 -14.86
CA PRO A 237 -92.73 47.18 -14.93
C PRO A 237 -91.34 47.21 -14.23
N LEU A 238 -90.87 45.98 -13.95
CA LEU A 238 -89.53 45.40 -14.14
C LEU A 238 -88.26 46.27 -14.03
N ASP A 239 -87.29 45.77 -13.24
CA ASP A 239 -85.86 45.98 -13.49
C ASP A 239 -85.08 44.66 -13.37
N GLY A 240 -83.95 44.55 -14.06
CA GLY A 240 -83.26 43.30 -14.37
C GLY A 240 -81.81 43.21 -13.88
N LYS A 241 -81.52 42.08 -13.23
CA LYS A 241 -80.42 41.15 -13.56
C LYS A 241 -79.04 41.77 -13.94
N VAL A 242 -78.02 41.45 -13.14
CA VAL A 242 -76.80 40.67 -13.50
C VAL A 242 -75.67 41.00 -12.52
N GLY A 243 -75.06 39.96 -11.94
CA GLY A 243 -73.88 40.08 -11.08
C GLY A 243 -73.05 38.80 -11.11
N ALA A 244 -72.29 38.60 -12.18
CA ALA A 244 -71.09 37.77 -12.17
C ALA A 244 -69.89 38.73 -11.98
N GLY A 245 -68.79 38.39 -11.31
CA GLY A 245 -68.30 37.07 -10.89
C GLY A 245 -66.81 37.02 -11.21
N SER A 246 -65.95 37.27 -10.23
CA SER A 246 -64.48 37.23 -10.38
C SER A 246 -63.79 37.20 -9.02
N THR A 247 -62.97 36.16 -8.80
CA THR A 247 -61.82 35.98 -7.87
C THR A 247 -61.49 34.49 -7.94
N HIS A 248 -60.33 34.11 -8.50
CA HIS A 248 -59.02 34.00 -7.84
C HIS A 248 -58.90 32.78 -6.93
#